data_AF-A0A6A8GMC0-F1
#
_entry.id   AF-A0A6A8GMC0-F1
#
_cell.length_a   1.000
_cell.length_b   1.000
_cell.length_c   1.000
_cell.angle_alpha   90.00
_cell.angle_beta   90.00
_cell.angle_gamma   90.00
#
_symmetry.space_group_name_H-M   'P 1'
#
loop_
_entity.id
_entity.type
_entity.pdbx_description
1 polymer ?
#
loop_
_entity_poly.entity_id
_entity_poly.type
_entity_poly.pdbx_seq_one_letter_code
_entity_poly.pdbx_strand_id
1 'polypeptide(L)'
;MSFLDAFKGKQYKKELEELKKSKMSIEQMDAFELQQSIIDKKKELDELNSNVEKLSTEKKTLADKLNELLQKIDNANSTIEMQEYGLYEPKYDFATSLGYKEKLTEIRKNQKEMIRKKTAVDYREGWTVDGSKAKGTKMTNDSIKLVLRAFNNECEAAINKVKYSNYDSIQKRIERSYEQINKLTSVTQVSISYYYLNSKLEELALAYEYARKKEQEKEELREQRQREREEKALQKEVAQKKKVIDKDITHYENVINELQEKLKNLTNDAEVKNINDQVAELKKKMDDREKEKEELDYRTANASAGYVYVISNIGSFGKDIFKIGVTRRLDPLERISELSSASVPFKFDVHALIFSYDAYKLENELHSYFDKYKLNKVNNHKEFYKIPIEKIKEKLAEYKELTIDFEEMADAEEYRQTLAIENNDK
;
A
#
# COMPACT_ATOMS: atom_id res chain seq x y z
N MET A 1 -66.43 22.05 -37.35
CA MET A 1 -65.95 20.95 -38.19
C MET A 1 -64.95 21.52 -39.16
N SER A 2 -63.67 21.44 -38.79
CA SER A 2 -62.63 22.43 -39.10
C SER A 2 -61.56 21.85 -40.01
N PHE A 3 -61.06 22.67 -40.94
CA PHE A 3 -59.93 22.59 -41.89
C PHE A 3 -59.01 21.34 -41.95
N LEU A 4 -58.76 20.63 -40.85
CA LEU A 4 -57.98 19.38 -40.79
C LEU A 4 -58.62 18.21 -41.56
N ASP A 5 -59.95 18.08 -41.58
CA ASP A 5 -60.63 17.03 -42.34
C ASP A 5 -60.54 17.25 -43.86
N ALA A 6 -60.52 18.52 -44.31
CA ALA A 6 -60.33 18.86 -45.72
C ALA A 6 -58.90 18.59 -46.19
N PHE A 7 -57.90 18.72 -45.31
CA PHE A 7 -56.50 18.45 -45.60
C PHE A 7 -56.21 16.96 -45.69
N LYS A 8 -56.72 16.17 -44.73
CA LYS A 8 -56.67 14.70 -44.81
C LYS A 8 -57.47 14.18 -46.01
N GLY A 9 -58.64 14.74 -46.30
CA GLY A 9 -59.43 14.38 -47.48
C GLY A 9 -58.72 14.64 -48.81
N LYS A 10 -57.93 15.71 -48.92
CA LYS A 10 -57.05 15.96 -50.09
C LYS A 10 -55.89 14.99 -50.17
N GLN A 11 -55.27 14.65 -49.04
CA GLN A 11 -54.16 13.70 -48.97
C GLN A 11 -54.63 12.29 -49.35
N TYR A 12 -55.77 11.83 -48.79
CA TYR A 12 -56.38 10.56 -49.17
C TYR A 12 -56.86 10.54 -50.62
N LYS A 13 -57.41 11.64 -51.16
CA LYS A 13 -57.73 11.71 -52.59
C LYS A 13 -56.49 11.55 -53.46
N LYS A 14 -55.37 12.16 -53.08
CA LYS A 14 -54.12 12.10 -53.82
C LYS A 14 -53.50 10.70 -53.77
N GLU A 15 -53.45 10.08 -52.59
CA GLU A 15 -53.02 8.68 -52.43
C GLU A 15 -53.93 7.72 -53.21
N LEU A 16 -55.24 7.95 -53.22
CA LEU A 16 -56.21 7.11 -53.93
C LEU A 16 -56.15 7.30 -55.46
N GLU A 17 -55.81 8.51 -55.94
CA GLU A 17 -55.48 8.75 -57.35
C GLU A 17 -54.16 8.09 -57.77
N GLU A 18 -53.13 8.15 -56.93
CA GLU A 18 -51.86 7.45 -57.17
C GLU A 18 -52.05 5.93 -57.16
N LEU A 19 -52.86 5.40 -56.23
CA LEU A 19 -53.21 3.98 -56.16
C LEU A 19 -54.06 3.53 -57.36
N LYS A 20 -54.97 4.39 -57.84
CA LYS A 20 -55.74 4.12 -59.06
C LYS A 20 -54.86 4.15 -60.30
N LYS A 21 -53.92 5.10 -60.40
CA LYS A 21 -52.94 5.15 -61.50
C LYS A 21 -52.04 3.93 -61.52
N SER A 22 -51.53 3.49 -60.36
CA SER A 22 -50.71 2.28 -60.28
C SER A 22 -51.51 1.04 -60.66
N LYS A 23 -52.75 0.90 -60.16
CA LYS A 23 -53.64 -0.23 -60.50
C LYS A 23 -53.98 -0.27 -61.99
N MET A 24 -54.32 0.88 -62.59
CA MET A 24 -54.67 0.97 -64.01
C MET A 24 -53.47 0.70 -64.92
N SER A 25 -52.26 1.06 -64.47
CA SER A 25 -51.00 0.70 -65.15
C SER A 25 -50.71 -0.81 -65.11
N ILE A 26 -51.10 -1.51 -64.03
CA ILE A 26 -50.93 -2.95 -63.88
C ILE A 26 -51.93 -3.73 -64.73
N GLU A 27 -53.17 -3.24 -64.83
CA GLU A 27 -54.24 -3.86 -65.63
C GLU A 27 -54.02 -3.76 -67.15
N GLN A 28 -53.11 -2.88 -67.61
CA GLN A 28 -52.78 -2.66 -69.02
C GLN A 28 -51.52 -3.40 -69.50
N MET A 29 -50.79 -4.06 -68.60
CA MET A 29 -49.57 -4.82 -68.92
C MET A 29 -49.91 -6.23 -69.39
N ASP A 30 -49.20 -6.71 -70.42
CA ASP A 30 -49.32 -8.12 -70.84
C ASP A 30 -48.73 -9.05 -69.76
N ALA A 31 -49.15 -10.32 -69.72
CA ALA A 31 -48.72 -11.30 -68.72
C ALA A 31 -47.18 -11.42 -68.62
N PHE A 32 -46.49 -11.20 -69.73
CA PHE A 32 -45.02 -11.16 -69.81
C PHE A 32 -44.41 -9.92 -69.12
N GLU A 33 -45.00 -8.73 -69.31
CA GLU A 33 -44.53 -7.49 -68.69
C GLU A 33 -44.77 -7.48 -67.18
N LEU A 34 -45.89 -8.07 -66.74
CA LEU A 34 -46.16 -8.31 -65.32
C LEU A 34 -45.15 -9.28 -64.70
N GLN A 35 -44.78 -10.36 -65.39
CA GLN A 35 -43.74 -11.27 -64.92
C GLN A 35 -42.37 -10.58 -64.81
N GLN A 36 -42.00 -9.76 -65.79
CA GLN A 36 -40.73 -9.03 -65.77
C GLN A 36 -40.70 -8.02 -64.61
N SER A 37 -41.79 -7.28 -64.39
CA SER A 37 -41.90 -6.36 -63.25
C SER A 37 -41.83 -7.08 -61.90
N ILE A 38 -42.44 -8.27 -61.78
CA ILE A 38 -42.34 -9.11 -60.58
C ILE A 38 -40.89 -9.57 -60.35
N ILE A 39 -40.16 -9.92 -61.40
CA ILE A 39 -38.74 -10.33 -61.30
C ILE A 39 -37.88 -9.15 -60.85
N ASP A 40 -38.07 -7.97 -61.45
CA ASP A 40 -37.29 -6.78 -61.10
C ASP A 40 -37.59 -6.31 -59.68
N LYS A 41 -38.87 -6.33 -59.27
CA LYS A 41 -39.26 -6.05 -57.87
C LYS A 41 -38.75 -7.09 -56.88
N LYS A 42 -38.65 -8.37 -57.26
CA LYS A 42 -38.00 -9.39 -56.42
C LYS A 42 -36.51 -9.11 -56.24
N LYS A 43 -35.79 -8.76 -57.31
CA LYS A 43 -34.38 -8.37 -57.21
C LYS A 43 -34.17 -7.16 -56.31
N GLU A 44 -35.00 -6.13 -56.48
CA GLU A 44 -34.97 -4.92 -55.65
C GLU A 44 -35.26 -5.24 -54.17
N LEU A 45 -36.17 -6.19 -53.90
CA LEU A 45 -36.51 -6.66 -52.57
C LEU A 45 -35.38 -7.51 -51.95
N ASP A 46 -34.70 -8.34 -52.75
CA ASP A 46 -33.54 -9.13 -52.31
C ASP A 46 -32.34 -8.21 -51.98
N GLU A 47 -32.09 -7.19 -52.79
CA GLU A 47 -31.05 -6.17 -52.52
C GLU A 47 -31.37 -5.38 -51.25
N LEU A 48 -32.63 -4.97 -51.06
CA LEU A 48 -33.06 -4.25 -49.87
C LEU A 48 -32.94 -5.13 -48.63
N ASN A 49 -33.32 -6.41 -48.70
CA ASN A 49 -33.16 -7.37 -47.60
C ASN A 49 -31.69 -7.56 -47.24
N SER A 50 -30.79 -7.68 -48.23
CA SER A 50 -29.35 -7.77 -47.97
C SER A 50 -28.80 -6.53 -47.27
N ASN A 51 -29.27 -5.34 -47.66
CA ASN A 51 -28.87 -4.09 -47.01
C ASN A 51 -29.42 -3.97 -45.59
N VAL A 52 -30.65 -4.42 -45.35
CA VAL A 52 -31.25 -4.49 -44.01
C VAL A 52 -30.46 -5.44 -43.12
N GLU A 53 -30.05 -6.62 -43.63
CA GLU A 53 -29.20 -7.55 -42.90
C GLU A 53 -27.84 -6.93 -42.55
N LYS A 54 -27.18 -6.26 -43.50
CA LYS A 54 -25.90 -5.55 -43.26
C LYS A 54 -26.06 -4.46 -42.20
N LEU A 55 -27.07 -3.60 -42.32
CA LEU A 55 -27.32 -2.54 -41.33
C LEU A 55 -27.69 -3.12 -39.96
N SER A 56 -28.40 -4.25 -39.92
CA SER A 56 -28.74 -4.92 -38.65
C SER A 56 -27.51 -5.48 -37.93
N THR A 57 -26.56 -6.03 -38.69
CA THR A 57 -25.30 -6.55 -38.14
C THR A 57 -24.39 -5.41 -37.69
N GLU A 58 -24.26 -4.34 -38.47
CA GLU A 58 -23.55 -3.12 -38.06
C GLU A 58 -24.15 -2.51 -36.79
N LYS A 59 -25.47 -2.36 -36.72
CA LYS A 59 -26.17 -1.86 -35.53
C LYS A 59 -25.90 -2.72 -34.30
N LYS A 60 -25.89 -4.05 -34.46
CA LYS A 60 -25.56 -4.98 -33.37
C LYS A 60 -24.11 -4.79 -32.90
N THR A 61 -23.15 -4.75 -33.82
CA THR A 61 -21.73 -4.54 -33.44
C THR A 61 -21.47 -3.19 -32.78
N LEU A 62 -22.17 -2.14 -33.21
CA LEU A 62 -22.13 -0.82 -32.57
C LEU A 62 -22.74 -0.84 -31.18
N ALA A 63 -23.85 -1.55 -30.99
CA ALA A 63 -24.49 -1.72 -29.68
C ALA A 63 -23.59 -2.51 -28.71
N ASP A 64 -22.93 -3.56 -29.18
CA ASP A 64 -21.98 -4.34 -28.37
C ASP A 64 -20.78 -3.48 -27.94
N LYS A 65 -20.20 -2.69 -28.86
CA LYS A 65 -19.14 -1.72 -28.55
C LYS A 65 -19.60 -0.65 -27.56
N LEU A 66 -20.85 -0.17 -27.69
CA LEU A 66 -21.42 0.82 -26.78
C LEU A 66 -21.53 0.25 -25.37
N ASN A 67 -22.01 -0.98 -25.23
CA ASN A 67 -22.11 -1.66 -23.93
C ASN A 67 -20.73 -1.89 -23.30
N GLU A 68 -19.73 -2.29 -24.09
CA GLU A 68 -18.35 -2.43 -23.62
C GLU A 68 -17.78 -1.10 -23.12
N LEU A 69 -18.04 -0.01 -23.84
CA LEU A 69 -17.63 1.34 -23.44
C LEU A 69 -18.34 1.80 -22.17
N LEU A 70 -19.65 1.53 -22.03
CA LEU A 70 -20.41 1.87 -20.82
C LEU A 70 -19.87 1.12 -19.59
N GLN A 71 -19.55 -0.16 -19.70
CA GLN A 71 -18.91 -0.91 -18.60
C GLN A 71 -17.55 -0.33 -18.21
N LYS A 72 -16.74 0.10 -19.18
CA LYS A 72 -15.47 0.77 -18.91
C LYS A 72 -15.66 2.09 -18.18
N ILE A 73 -16.72 2.84 -18.51
CA ILE A 73 -17.07 4.09 -17.85
C ILE A 73 -17.52 3.85 -16.40
N ASP A 74 -18.37 2.86 -16.13
CA ASP A 74 -18.80 2.55 -14.76
C ASP A 74 -17.65 2.12 -13.85
N ASN A 75 -16.73 1.29 -14.36
CA ASN A 75 -15.52 0.92 -13.65
C ASN A 75 -14.64 2.16 -13.39
N ALA A 76 -14.47 3.03 -14.38
CA ALA A 76 -13.72 4.28 -14.21
C ALA A 76 -14.37 5.22 -13.20
N ASN A 77 -15.70 5.33 -13.18
CA ASN A 77 -16.45 6.12 -12.21
C ASN A 77 -16.27 5.56 -10.79
N SER A 78 -16.30 4.25 -10.62
CA SER A 78 -16.02 3.60 -9.33
C SER A 78 -14.61 3.92 -8.83
N THR A 79 -13.61 3.87 -9.72
CA THR A 79 -12.23 4.28 -9.40
C THR A 79 -12.13 5.78 -9.06
N ILE A 80 -12.88 6.64 -9.76
CA ILE A 80 -12.94 8.09 -9.47
C ILE A 80 -13.56 8.33 -8.09
N GLU A 81 -14.67 7.67 -7.75
CA GLU A 81 -15.30 7.76 -6.43
C GLU A 81 -14.33 7.32 -5.32
N MET A 82 -13.59 6.23 -5.50
CA MET A 82 -12.55 5.82 -4.54
C MET A 82 -11.43 6.86 -4.40
N GLN A 83 -11.03 7.49 -5.50
CA GLN A 83 -10.06 8.59 -5.49
C GLN A 83 -10.61 9.84 -4.80
N GLU A 84 -11.92 10.13 -4.89
CA GLU A 84 -12.57 11.23 -4.15
C GLU A 84 -12.55 11.00 -2.62
N TYR A 85 -12.54 9.75 -2.17
CA TYR A 85 -12.28 9.39 -0.76
C TYR A 85 -10.78 9.35 -0.41
N GLY A 86 -9.90 9.75 -1.34
CA GLY A 86 -8.45 9.78 -1.17
C GLY A 86 -7.78 8.41 -1.28
N LEU A 87 -8.48 7.37 -1.72
CA LEU A 87 -7.90 6.03 -1.87
C LEU A 87 -7.25 5.90 -3.25
N TYR A 88 -5.93 5.89 -3.27
CA TYR A 88 -5.15 5.65 -4.50
C TYR A 88 -5.15 4.16 -4.84
N GLU A 89 -5.64 3.80 -6.03
CA GLU A 89 -5.52 2.46 -6.58
C GLU A 89 -4.18 2.29 -7.33
N PRO A 90 -3.31 1.35 -6.92
CA PRO A 90 -2.08 1.05 -7.65
C PRO A 90 -2.36 0.56 -9.07
N LYS A 91 -1.67 1.16 -10.04
CA LYS A 91 -1.68 0.78 -11.46
C LYS A 91 -0.64 -0.28 -11.79
N TYR A 92 0.44 -0.36 -11.01
CA TYR A 92 1.51 -1.33 -11.21
C TYR A 92 1.78 -2.14 -9.93
N ASP A 93 2.20 -3.38 -10.12
CA ASP A 93 2.58 -4.30 -9.04
C ASP A 93 3.95 -4.94 -9.33
N PHE A 94 4.99 -4.10 -9.40
CA PHE A 94 6.35 -4.61 -9.55
C PHE A 94 6.90 -5.11 -8.19
N ALA A 95 7.62 -6.23 -8.23
CA ALA A 95 8.20 -6.85 -7.04
C ALA A 95 9.20 -5.91 -6.31
N THR A 96 9.97 -5.11 -7.06
CA THR A 96 11.02 -4.24 -6.53
C THR A 96 10.95 -2.83 -7.08
N SER A 97 11.51 -1.87 -6.35
CA SER A 97 11.66 -0.47 -6.76
C SER A 97 12.43 -0.31 -8.08
N LEU A 98 13.28 -1.29 -8.44
CA LEU A 98 13.97 -1.32 -9.72
C LEU A 98 13.00 -1.45 -10.90
N GLY A 99 11.98 -2.31 -10.81
CA GLY A 99 10.98 -2.48 -11.86
C GLY A 99 10.21 -1.19 -12.15
N TYR A 100 9.81 -0.47 -11.10
CA TYR A 100 9.20 0.86 -11.24
C TYR A 100 10.16 1.87 -11.91
N LYS A 101 11.44 1.85 -11.55
CA LYS A 101 12.47 2.74 -12.13
C LYS A 101 12.70 2.46 -13.62
N GLU A 102 12.71 1.19 -14.01
CA GLU A 102 12.83 0.77 -15.41
C GLU A 102 11.61 1.23 -16.21
N LYS A 103 10.40 1.02 -15.67
CA LYS A 103 9.16 1.48 -16.33
C LYS A 103 9.08 3.01 -16.44
N LEU A 104 9.54 3.76 -15.43
CA LEU A 104 9.67 5.22 -15.51
C LEU A 104 10.63 5.64 -16.63
N THR A 105 11.72 4.89 -16.80
CA THR A 105 12.69 5.14 -17.86
C THR A 105 12.09 4.87 -19.24
N GLU A 106 11.27 3.82 -19.37
CA GLU A 106 10.53 3.51 -20.60
C GLU A 106 9.51 4.61 -20.95
N ILE A 107 8.69 5.05 -19.99
CA ILE A 107 7.73 6.15 -20.19
C ILE A 107 8.46 7.41 -20.65
N ARG A 108 9.55 7.79 -19.98
CA ARG A 108 10.37 8.96 -20.36
C ARG A 108 11.01 8.80 -21.73
N LYS A 109 11.37 7.58 -22.14
CA LYS A 109 11.87 7.30 -23.49
C LYS A 109 10.76 7.50 -24.52
N ASN A 110 9.55 7.00 -24.28
CA ASN A 110 8.39 7.19 -25.16
C ASN A 110 8.03 8.68 -25.28
N GLN A 111 8.01 9.43 -24.18
CA GLN A 111 7.82 10.88 -24.19
C GLN A 111 8.88 11.60 -25.04
N LYS A 112 10.17 11.21 -24.94
CA LYS A 112 11.23 11.75 -25.79
C LYS A 112 11.00 11.44 -27.27
N GLU A 113 10.51 10.25 -27.59
CA GLU A 113 10.14 9.89 -28.96
C GLU A 113 8.96 10.71 -29.47
N MET A 114 7.93 10.95 -28.66
CA MET A 114 6.80 11.82 -29.02
C MET A 114 7.26 13.25 -29.34
N ILE A 115 8.21 13.78 -28.57
CA ILE A 115 8.81 15.10 -28.85
C ILE A 115 9.57 15.08 -30.18
N ARG A 116 10.41 14.05 -30.42
CA ARG A 116 11.19 13.92 -31.66
C ARG A 116 10.31 13.79 -32.90
N LYS A 117 9.23 13.01 -32.80
CA LYS A 117 8.26 12.78 -33.88
C LYS A 117 7.22 13.91 -33.98
N LYS A 118 7.28 14.93 -33.11
CA LYS A 118 6.31 16.02 -32.97
C LYS A 118 4.86 15.55 -32.74
N THR A 119 4.65 14.37 -32.15
CA THR A 119 3.32 13.87 -31.76
C THR A 119 2.94 14.25 -30.33
N ALA A 120 3.87 14.88 -29.58
CA ALA A 120 3.61 15.46 -28.27
C ALA A 120 2.76 16.74 -28.33
N VAL A 121 2.59 17.31 -29.53
CA VAL A 121 1.84 18.53 -29.79
C VAL A 121 0.98 18.36 -31.04
N ASP A 122 -0.16 19.02 -31.07
CA ASP A 122 -0.96 19.24 -32.26
C ASP A 122 -0.60 20.62 -32.81
N TYR A 123 -0.31 20.71 -34.10
CA TYR A 123 0.10 21.97 -34.72
C TYR A 123 -0.34 22.07 -36.18
N ARG A 124 -0.47 23.30 -36.69
CA ARG A 124 -0.84 23.56 -38.09
C ARG A 124 0.36 23.93 -38.94
N GLU A 125 0.48 23.30 -40.09
CA GLU A 125 1.50 23.63 -41.10
C GLU A 125 0.95 24.55 -42.20
N GLY A 126 1.86 25.21 -42.92
CA GLY A 126 1.54 25.92 -44.16
C GLY A 126 1.05 27.36 -44.00
N TRP A 127 1.01 27.91 -42.78
CA TRP A 127 0.71 29.31 -42.54
C TRP A 127 1.94 30.22 -42.72
N THR A 128 1.71 31.51 -42.94
CA THR A 128 2.77 32.50 -43.19
C THR A 128 2.85 33.53 -42.07
N VAL A 129 4.08 34.01 -41.80
CA VAL A 129 4.34 35.16 -40.92
C VAL A 129 4.95 36.24 -41.77
N ASP A 130 4.37 37.44 -41.75
CA ASP A 130 4.73 38.55 -42.66
C ASP A 130 4.78 38.13 -44.14
N GLY A 131 3.85 37.27 -44.56
CA GLY A 131 3.82 36.71 -45.93
C GLY A 131 4.89 35.64 -46.23
N SER A 132 5.77 35.30 -45.30
CA SER A 132 6.81 34.28 -45.48
C SER A 132 6.44 32.93 -44.86
N LYS A 133 6.43 31.87 -45.68
CA LYS A 133 6.27 30.48 -45.20
C LYS A 133 7.44 30.05 -44.32
N ALA A 134 8.67 30.44 -44.67
CA ALA A 134 9.85 30.12 -43.88
C ALA A 134 9.79 30.71 -42.46
N LYS A 135 9.32 31.95 -42.34
CA LYS A 135 9.07 32.58 -41.02
C LYS A 135 7.97 31.86 -40.24
N GLY A 136 6.88 31.43 -40.91
CA GLY A 136 5.81 30.63 -40.29
C GLY A 136 6.30 29.28 -39.74
N THR A 137 7.10 28.54 -40.52
CA THR A 137 7.72 27.28 -40.08
C THR A 137 8.64 27.52 -38.87
N LYS A 138 9.46 28.58 -38.90
CA LYS A 138 10.33 28.94 -37.78
C LYS A 138 9.52 29.25 -36.51
N MET A 139 8.52 30.12 -36.62
CA MET A 139 7.63 30.50 -35.51
C MET A 139 6.94 29.29 -34.89
N THR A 140 6.47 28.35 -35.72
CA THR A 140 5.84 27.11 -35.27
C THR A 140 6.83 26.24 -34.49
N ASN A 141 8.04 26.01 -35.03
CA ASN A 141 9.06 25.20 -34.35
C ASN A 141 9.51 25.83 -33.01
N ASP A 142 9.67 27.16 -32.97
CA ASP A 142 10.03 27.88 -31.75
C ASP A 142 8.90 27.82 -30.70
N SER A 143 7.64 27.93 -31.14
CA SER A 143 6.45 27.78 -30.28
C SER A 143 6.34 26.36 -29.71
N ILE A 144 6.52 25.32 -30.53
CA ILE A 144 6.55 23.92 -30.08
C ILE A 144 7.62 23.73 -28.99
N LYS A 145 8.83 24.26 -29.22
CA LYS A 145 9.93 24.15 -28.26
C LYS A 145 9.62 24.88 -26.95
N LEU A 146 8.98 26.05 -27.02
CA LEU A 146 8.60 26.84 -25.85
C LEU A 146 7.51 26.13 -25.03
N VAL A 147 6.44 25.69 -25.68
CA VAL A 147 5.30 24.97 -25.08
C VAL A 147 5.78 23.72 -24.35
N LEU A 148 6.54 22.85 -25.05
CA LEU A 148 7.03 21.61 -24.47
C LEU A 148 8.00 21.87 -23.32
N ARG A 149 8.86 22.89 -23.41
CA ARG A 149 9.76 23.24 -22.31
C ARG A 149 9.00 23.73 -21.09
N ALA A 150 8.02 24.62 -21.28
CA ALA A 150 7.21 25.15 -20.19
C ALA A 150 6.46 24.01 -19.47
N PHE A 151 5.75 23.18 -20.22
CA PHE A 151 4.96 22.08 -19.67
C PHE A 151 5.83 21.03 -18.98
N ASN A 152 6.94 20.60 -19.61
CA ASN A 152 7.83 19.60 -19.03
C ASN A 152 8.48 20.08 -17.75
N ASN A 153 8.94 21.34 -17.69
CA ASN A 153 9.55 21.89 -16.49
C ASN A 153 8.56 21.91 -15.32
N GLU A 154 7.30 22.28 -15.58
CA GLU A 154 6.26 22.25 -14.55
C GLU A 154 5.94 20.83 -14.08
N CYS A 155 5.80 19.89 -15.01
CA CYS A 155 5.58 18.48 -14.69
C CYS A 155 6.73 17.90 -13.87
N GLU A 156 7.98 18.07 -14.31
CA GLU A 156 9.16 17.56 -13.58
C GLU A 156 9.26 18.15 -12.18
N ALA A 157 9.06 19.46 -12.03
CA ALA A 157 9.08 20.12 -10.73
C ALA A 157 7.99 19.61 -9.78
N ALA A 158 6.81 19.27 -10.31
CA ALA A 158 5.71 18.75 -9.53
C ALA A 158 5.90 17.26 -9.17
N ILE A 159 6.19 16.41 -10.17
CA ILE A 159 6.32 14.95 -10.02
C ILE A 159 7.48 14.58 -9.09
N ASN A 160 8.62 15.30 -9.12
CA ASN A 160 9.78 14.98 -8.28
C ASN A 160 9.51 15.06 -6.76
N LYS A 161 8.43 15.74 -6.33
CA LYS A 161 8.06 15.92 -4.92
C LYS A 161 6.75 15.20 -4.57
N VAL A 162 6.35 14.23 -5.38
CA VAL A 162 5.11 13.49 -5.15
C VAL A 162 5.16 12.70 -3.84
N LYS A 163 4.06 12.78 -3.10
CA LYS A 163 3.74 12.08 -1.87
C LYS A 163 2.26 11.74 -1.92
N TYR A 164 1.81 10.85 -1.05
CA TYR A 164 0.40 10.53 -0.94
C TYR A 164 -0.45 11.79 -0.67
N SER A 165 -0.02 12.64 0.26
CA SER A 165 -0.77 13.85 0.66
C SER A 165 -0.93 14.91 -0.43
N ASN A 166 -0.14 14.86 -1.50
CA ASN A 166 -0.15 15.88 -2.54
C ASN A 166 -0.38 15.32 -3.94
N TYR A 167 -0.65 14.01 -4.08
CA TYR A 167 -0.85 13.35 -5.36
C TYR A 167 -1.92 14.05 -6.21
N ASP A 168 -3.13 14.19 -5.66
CA ASP A 168 -4.26 14.84 -6.37
C ASP A 168 -3.97 16.31 -6.69
N SER A 169 -3.27 17.00 -5.78
CA SER A 169 -2.89 18.40 -5.99
C SER A 169 -1.89 18.55 -7.15
N ILE A 170 -0.96 17.59 -7.29
CA ILE A 170 0.02 17.57 -8.38
C ILE A 170 -0.68 17.19 -9.69
N GLN A 171 -1.59 16.21 -9.68
CA GLN A 171 -2.39 15.85 -10.85
C GLN A 171 -3.16 17.06 -11.38
N LYS A 172 -3.95 17.72 -10.52
CA LYS A 172 -4.69 18.95 -10.87
C LYS A 172 -3.77 20.07 -11.36
N ARG A 173 -2.55 20.16 -10.83
CA ARG A 173 -1.56 21.13 -11.30
C ARG A 173 -1.08 20.84 -12.72
N ILE A 174 -0.81 19.58 -13.05
CA ILE A 174 -0.42 19.16 -14.41
C ILE A 174 -1.56 19.45 -15.40
N GLU A 175 -2.80 19.10 -15.05
CA GLU A 175 -3.99 19.36 -15.86
C GLU A 175 -4.20 20.86 -16.09
N ARG A 176 -4.11 21.69 -15.04
CA ARG A 176 -4.19 23.15 -15.17
C ARG A 176 -3.08 23.74 -16.01
N SER A 177 -1.84 23.25 -15.87
CA SER A 177 -0.70 23.68 -16.69
C SER A 177 -0.97 23.40 -18.17
N TYR A 178 -1.47 22.20 -18.48
CA TYR A 178 -1.89 21.82 -19.82
C TYR A 178 -2.95 22.76 -20.40
N GLU A 179 -4.03 23.02 -19.64
CA GLU A 179 -5.10 23.93 -20.06
C GLU A 179 -4.60 25.36 -20.30
N GLN A 180 -3.80 25.89 -19.37
CA GLN A 180 -3.29 27.25 -19.44
C GLN A 180 -2.34 27.45 -20.62
N ILE A 181 -1.40 26.53 -20.82
CA ILE A 181 -0.45 26.60 -21.93
C ILE A 181 -1.19 26.52 -23.26
N ASN A 182 -2.11 25.57 -23.42
CA ASN A 182 -2.90 25.44 -24.64
C ASN A 182 -3.76 26.67 -24.94
N LYS A 183 -4.31 27.31 -23.91
CA LYS A 183 -5.04 28.57 -24.06
C LYS A 183 -4.13 29.69 -24.56
N LEU A 184 -2.94 29.84 -23.97
CA LEU A 184 -1.95 30.87 -24.34
C LEU A 184 -1.40 30.69 -25.76
N THR A 185 -1.29 29.46 -26.25
CA THR A 185 -0.74 29.15 -27.58
C THR A 185 -1.79 28.91 -28.66
N SER A 186 -3.05 29.17 -28.35
CA SER A 186 -4.16 29.12 -29.31
C SER A 186 -3.91 29.98 -30.56
N VAL A 187 -3.31 31.17 -30.40
CA VAL A 187 -3.00 32.10 -31.51
C VAL A 187 -1.94 31.53 -32.44
N THR A 188 -0.93 30.83 -31.89
CA THR A 188 0.13 30.19 -32.69
C THR A 188 -0.28 28.81 -33.21
N GLN A 189 -1.51 28.37 -32.93
CA GLN A 189 -2.07 27.09 -33.37
C GLN A 189 -1.18 25.89 -33.01
N VAL A 190 -0.57 25.95 -31.82
CA VAL A 190 0.19 24.85 -31.22
C VAL A 190 -0.48 24.51 -29.90
N SER A 191 -0.82 23.25 -29.68
CA SER A 191 -1.33 22.74 -28.41
C SER A 191 -0.62 21.47 -28.02
N ILE A 192 -0.49 21.21 -26.73
CA ILE A 192 -0.03 19.93 -26.20
C ILE A 192 -1.09 18.88 -26.53
N SER A 193 -0.66 17.74 -27.05
CA SER A 193 -1.59 16.66 -27.39
C SER A 193 -2.10 15.99 -26.12
N TYR A 194 -3.35 15.54 -26.15
CA TYR A 194 -3.97 14.84 -25.02
C TYR A 194 -3.20 13.56 -24.64
N TYR A 195 -2.65 12.84 -25.63
CA TYR A 195 -1.79 11.68 -25.40
C TYR A 195 -0.53 12.02 -24.60
N TYR A 196 0.04 13.21 -24.79
CA TYR A 196 1.21 13.64 -24.05
C TYR A 196 0.87 14.02 -22.60
N LEU A 197 -0.28 14.66 -22.37
CA LEU A 197 -0.82 14.86 -21.01
C LEU A 197 -0.99 13.53 -20.28
N ASN A 198 -1.65 12.55 -20.91
CA ASN A 198 -1.86 11.24 -20.28
C ASN A 198 -0.54 10.54 -19.97
N SER A 199 0.45 10.60 -20.87
CA SER A 199 1.78 10.05 -20.59
C SER A 199 2.47 10.72 -19.39
N LYS A 200 2.20 12.00 -19.12
CA LYS A 200 2.69 12.70 -17.92
C LYS A 200 1.93 12.32 -16.65
N LEU A 201 0.63 12.06 -16.74
CA LEU A 201 -0.17 11.53 -15.63
C LEU A 201 0.20 10.08 -15.28
N GLU A 202 0.54 9.27 -16.28
CA GLU A 202 1.12 7.93 -16.07
C GLU A 202 2.49 8.02 -15.38
N GLU A 203 3.35 8.96 -15.80
CA GLU A 203 4.62 9.22 -15.12
C GLU A 203 4.42 9.62 -13.65
N LEU A 204 3.43 10.47 -13.35
CA LEU A 204 3.08 10.86 -11.99
C LEU A 204 2.65 9.66 -11.13
N ALA A 205 1.72 8.84 -11.64
CA ALA A 205 1.24 7.63 -10.97
C ALA A 205 2.41 6.69 -10.62
N LEU A 206 3.24 6.38 -11.61
CA LEU A 206 4.37 5.47 -11.43
C LEU A 206 5.45 6.06 -10.52
N ALA A 207 5.67 7.38 -10.55
CA ALA A 207 6.61 8.05 -9.65
C ALA A 207 6.15 7.98 -8.18
N TYR A 208 4.84 8.09 -7.93
CA TYR A 208 4.27 7.91 -6.60
C TYR A 208 4.47 6.48 -6.09
N GLU A 209 4.12 5.48 -6.90
CA GLU A 209 4.29 4.07 -6.54
C GLU A 209 5.76 3.69 -6.32
N TYR A 210 6.66 4.21 -7.16
CA TYR A 210 8.10 4.05 -6.95
C TYR A 210 8.56 4.62 -5.61
N ALA A 211 8.11 5.83 -5.24
CA ALA A 211 8.45 6.44 -3.97
C ALA A 211 7.94 5.61 -2.79
N ARG A 212 6.70 5.12 -2.88
CA ARG A 212 6.09 4.24 -1.87
C ARG A 212 6.86 2.92 -1.73
N LYS A 213 7.18 2.26 -2.84
CA LYS A 213 7.93 0.99 -2.82
C LYS A 213 9.33 1.16 -2.23
N LYS A 214 10.00 2.26 -2.56
CA LYS A 214 11.32 2.60 -1.99
C LYS A 214 11.27 2.86 -0.48
N GLU A 215 10.18 3.46 0.01
CA GLU A 215 9.97 3.64 1.44
C GLU A 215 9.74 2.29 2.13
N GLN A 216 8.92 1.42 1.55
CA GLN A 216 8.69 0.06 2.03
C GLN A 216 10.00 -0.74 2.13
N GLU A 217 10.78 -0.82 1.05
CA GLU A 217 12.07 -1.54 1.04
C GLU A 217 13.05 -0.99 2.09
N LYS A 218 13.01 0.33 2.34
CA LYS A 218 13.83 0.97 3.38
C LYS A 218 13.38 0.58 4.78
N GLU A 219 12.07 0.45 5.02
CA GLU A 219 11.53 -0.04 6.29
C GLU A 219 11.89 -1.52 6.50
N GLU A 220 11.71 -2.38 5.50
CA GLU A 220 12.10 -3.80 5.53
C GLU A 220 13.59 -3.97 5.87
N LEU A 221 14.47 -3.18 5.24
CA LEU A 221 15.91 -3.19 5.53
C LEU A 221 16.23 -2.71 6.95
N ARG A 222 15.48 -1.73 7.48
CA ARG A 222 15.66 -1.26 8.87
C ARG A 222 15.28 -2.35 9.86
N GLU A 223 14.18 -3.06 9.63
CA GLU A 223 13.74 -4.18 10.45
C GLU A 223 14.71 -5.36 10.42
N GLN A 224 15.24 -5.70 9.24
CA GLN A 224 16.28 -6.72 9.12
C GLN A 224 17.50 -6.36 9.96
N ARG A 225 18.00 -5.12 9.85
CA ARG A 225 19.14 -4.65 10.65
C ARG A 225 18.84 -4.65 12.14
N GLN A 226 17.60 -4.36 12.54
CA GLN A 226 17.21 -4.40 13.95
C GLN A 226 17.19 -5.83 14.48
N ARG A 227 16.67 -6.79 13.71
CA ARG A 227 16.71 -8.23 14.05
C ARG A 227 18.15 -8.72 14.18
N GLU A 228 19.03 -8.37 13.24
CA GLU A 228 20.46 -8.72 13.31
C GLU A 228 21.16 -8.15 14.54
N ARG A 229 20.80 -6.93 14.97
CA ARG A 229 21.35 -6.32 16.19
C ARG A 229 20.86 -7.04 17.43
N GLU A 230 19.56 -7.34 17.50
CA GLU A 230 18.97 -8.07 18.62
C GLU A 230 19.55 -9.47 18.76
N GLU A 231 19.74 -10.19 17.65
CA GLU A 231 20.36 -11.51 17.65
C GLU A 231 21.82 -11.46 18.14
N LYS A 232 22.61 -10.48 17.69
CA LYS A 232 23.98 -10.27 18.19
C LYS A 232 24.02 -9.94 19.67
N ALA A 233 23.04 -9.17 20.17
CA ALA A 233 22.96 -8.79 21.56
C ALA A 233 22.60 -10.02 22.44
N LEU A 234 21.63 -10.82 22.00
CA LEU A 234 21.29 -12.10 22.60
C LEU A 234 22.49 -13.05 22.66
N GLN A 235 23.25 -13.20 21.57
CA GLN A 235 24.44 -14.06 21.55
C GLN A 235 25.47 -13.63 22.61
N LYS A 236 25.64 -12.31 22.82
CA LYS A 236 26.53 -11.78 23.86
C LYS A 236 26.01 -12.07 25.26
N GLU A 237 24.72 -11.84 25.51
CA GLU A 237 24.09 -12.14 26.81
C GLU A 237 24.21 -13.62 27.16
N VAL A 238 23.89 -14.51 26.22
CA VAL A 238 23.99 -15.97 26.41
C VAL A 238 25.42 -16.36 26.73
N ALA A 239 26.41 -15.84 26.00
CA ALA A 239 27.82 -16.12 26.27
C ALA A 239 28.26 -15.61 27.65
N GLN A 240 27.81 -14.42 28.05
CA GLN A 240 28.12 -13.86 29.38
C GLN A 240 27.46 -14.67 30.49
N LYS A 241 26.18 -14.99 30.36
CA LYS A 241 25.43 -15.75 31.37
C LYS A 241 25.96 -17.17 31.51
N LYS A 242 26.26 -17.85 30.40
CA LYS A 242 26.88 -19.18 30.39
C LYS A 242 28.23 -19.18 31.10
N LYS A 243 29.06 -18.16 30.85
CA LYS A 243 30.35 -17.99 31.55
C LYS A 243 30.21 -17.79 33.06
N VAL A 244 29.15 -17.12 33.52
CA VAL A 244 28.89 -16.95 34.96
C VAL A 244 28.45 -18.29 35.56
N ILE A 245 27.50 -18.98 34.93
CA ILE A 245 27.00 -20.27 35.39
C ILE A 245 28.13 -21.31 35.45
N ASP A 246 28.96 -21.41 34.40
CA ASP A 246 30.07 -22.36 34.37
C ASP A 246 31.09 -22.09 35.49
N LYS A 247 31.36 -20.81 35.80
CA LYS A 247 32.24 -20.45 36.92
C LYS A 247 31.66 -20.84 38.27
N ASP A 248 30.37 -20.63 38.47
CA ASP A 248 29.68 -20.99 39.73
C ASP A 248 29.69 -22.51 39.92
N ILE A 249 29.41 -23.29 38.87
CA ILE A 249 29.47 -24.76 38.90
C ILE A 249 30.88 -25.20 39.28
N THR A 250 31.92 -24.75 38.56
CA THR A 250 33.32 -25.11 38.87
C THR A 250 33.73 -24.67 40.28
N HIS A 251 33.24 -23.53 40.77
CA HIS A 251 33.50 -23.10 42.13
C HIS A 251 32.89 -24.06 43.16
N TYR A 252 31.61 -24.41 42.99
CA TYR A 252 30.94 -25.37 43.89
C TYR A 252 31.58 -26.76 43.84
N GLU A 253 31.93 -27.27 42.66
CA GLU A 253 32.67 -28.53 42.49
C GLU A 253 33.98 -28.53 43.28
N ASN A 254 34.79 -27.47 43.17
CA ASN A 254 36.06 -27.36 43.88
C ASN A 254 35.86 -27.33 45.39
N VAL A 255 34.92 -26.53 45.89
CA VAL A 255 34.63 -26.42 47.33
C VAL A 255 34.09 -27.75 47.89
N ILE A 256 33.22 -28.44 47.14
CA ILE A 256 32.73 -29.77 47.51
C ILE A 256 33.90 -30.76 47.62
N ASN A 257 34.82 -30.77 46.65
CA ASN A 257 36.00 -31.65 46.67
C ASN A 257 36.89 -31.38 47.89
N GLU A 258 37.17 -30.12 48.21
CA GLU A 258 37.95 -29.74 49.41
C GLU A 258 37.27 -30.18 50.72
N LEU A 259 35.96 -30.01 50.83
CA LEU A 259 35.18 -30.44 52.00
C LEU A 259 35.17 -31.97 52.13
N GLN A 260 35.05 -32.69 51.01
CA GLN A 260 35.14 -34.15 50.98
C GLN A 260 36.52 -34.68 51.37
N GLU A 261 37.60 -33.98 51.00
CA GLU A 261 38.95 -34.32 51.45
C GLU A 261 39.13 -34.10 52.95
N LYS A 262 38.62 -32.98 53.50
CA LYS A 262 38.63 -32.72 54.94
C LYS A 262 37.87 -33.81 55.71
N LEU A 263 36.77 -34.31 55.15
CA LEU A 263 35.97 -35.38 55.75
C LEU A 263 36.76 -36.67 55.99
N LYS A 264 37.74 -36.99 55.14
CA LYS A 264 38.58 -38.19 55.26
C LYS A 264 39.49 -38.19 56.49
N ASN A 265 39.79 -37.01 57.03
CA ASN A 265 40.74 -36.82 58.13
C ASN A 265 40.06 -36.51 59.48
N LEU A 266 38.72 -36.54 59.53
CA LEU A 266 37.93 -36.17 60.71
C LEU A 266 37.39 -37.40 61.44
N THR A 267 37.49 -37.38 62.77
CA THR A 267 37.01 -38.44 63.68
C THR A 267 35.89 -37.98 64.61
N ASN A 268 35.50 -36.71 64.58
CA ASN A 268 34.44 -36.14 65.41
C ASN A 268 33.08 -36.12 64.68
N ASP A 269 32.11 -36.89 65.19
CA ASP A 269 30.79 -37.05 64.59
C ASP A 269 30.02 -35.73 64.38
N ALA A 270 30.20 -34.74 65.27
CA ALA A 270 29.51 -33.45 65.14
C ALA A 270 30.07 -32.60 63.98
N GLU A 271 31.39 -32.65 63.76
CA GLU A 271 32.06 -31.95 62.66
C GLU A 271 31.81 -32.65 61.32
N VAL A 272 31.80 -33.98 61.32
CA VAL A 272 31.42 -34.80 60.16
C VAL A 272 30.00 -34.45 59.70
N LYS A 273 29.05 -34.32 60.63
CA LYS A 273 27.67 -33.94 60.30
C LYS A 273 27.59 -32.54 59.68
N ASN A 274 28.26 -31.55 60.27
CA ASN A 274 28.25 -30.17 59.77
C ASN A 274 28.83 -30.07 58.35
N ILE A 275 29.95 -30.73 58.07
CA ILE A 275 30.54 -30.73 56.72
C ILE A 275 29.63 -31.42 55.71
N ASN A 276 28.98 -32.53 56.09
CA ASN A 276 28.01 -33.20 55.22
C ASN A 276 26.80 -32.30 54.90
N ASP A 277 26.29 -31.54 55.87
CA ASP A 277 25.20 -30.59 55.66
C ASP A 277 25.62 -29.47 54.67
N GLN A 278 26.85 -28.94 54.81
CA GLN A 278 27.41 -27.95 53.87
C GLN A 278 27.59 -28.50 52.45
N VAL A 279 28.10 -29.73 52.32
CA VAL A 279 28.24 -30.41 51.02
C VAL A 279 26.87 -30.62 50.37
N ALA A 280 25.85 -31.00 51.15
CA ALA A 280 24.49 -31.16 50.63
C ALA A 280 23.91 -29.82 50.14
N GLU A 281 24.12 -28.72 50.87
CA GLU A 281 23.69 -27.39 50.45
C GLU A 281 24.39 -26.94 49.16
N LEU A 282 25.70 -27.13 49.06
CA LEU A 282 26.48 -26.79 47.87
C LEU A 282 26.08 -27.62 46.64
N LYS A 283 25.84 -28.93 46.82
CA LYS A 283 25.31 -29.79 45.75
C LYS A 283 23.97 -29.29 45.24
N LYS A 284 23.06 -28.91 46.15
CA LYS A 284 21.77 -28.33 45.74
C LYS A 284 21.95 -27.06 44.91
N LYS A 285 22.83 -26.15 45.33
CA LYS A 285 23.15 -24.92 44.58
C LYS A 285 23.77 -25.24 43.22
N MET A 286 24.62 -26.25 43.13
CA MET A 286 25.22 -26.72 41.88
C MET A 286 24.15 -27.29 40.94
N ASP A 287 23.27 -28.18 41.41
CA ASP A 287 22.16 -28.74 40.64
C ASP A 287 21.22 -27.63 40.12
N ASP A 288 20.95 -26.61 40.93
CA ASP A 288 20.13 -25.46 40.52
C ASP A 288 20.81 -24.65 39.38
N ARG A 289 22.13 -24.49 39.42
CA ARG A 289 22.92 -23.86 38.34
C ARG A 289 22.99 -24.73 37.09
N GLU A 290 23.08 -26.04 37.22
CA GLU A 290 23.03 -26.96 36.08
C GLU A 290 21.68 -26.90 35.37
N LYS A 291 20.57 -26.87 36.12
CA LYS A 291 19.23 -26.65 35.55
C LYS A 291 19.12 -25.30 34.83
N GLU A 292 19.67 -24.24 35.41
CA GLU A 292 19.71 -22.92 34.76
C GLU A 292 20.49 -22.96 33.43
N LYS A 293 21.58 -23.75 33.37
CA LYS A 293 22.36 -23.97 32.15
C LYS A 293 21.56 -24.74 31.10
N GLU A 294 20.87 -25.81 31.49
CA GLU A 294 20.00 -26.59 30.61
C GLU A 294 18.87 -25.73 30.02
N GLU A 295 18.23 -24.89 30.85
CA GLU A 295 17.20 -23.96 30.39
C GLU A 295 17.75 -22.93 29.39
N LEU A 296 18.95 -22.39 29.67
CA LEU A 296 19.62 -21.45 28.76
C LEU A 296 19.95 -22.10 27.40
N ASP A 297 20.45 -23.33 27.43
CA ASP A 297 20.76 -24.10 26.21
C ASP A 297 19.47 -24.43 25.44
N TYR A 298 18.38 -24.78 26.14
CA TYR A 298 17.06 -24.97 25.54
C TYR A 298 16.55 -23.69 24.86
N ARG A 299 16.65 -22.52 25.50
CA ARG A 299 16.25 -21.23 24.91
C ARG A 299 17.09 -20.85 23.70
N THR A 300 18.37 -21.23 23.69
CA THR A 300 19.26 -20.97 22.57
C THR A 300 18.93 -21.88 21.39
N ALA A 301 18.64 -23.16 21.65
CA ALA A 301 18.27 -24.14 20.64
C ALA A 301 16.88 -23.88 20.03
N ASN A 302 15.92 -23.43 20.83
CA ASN A 302 14.56 -23.16 20.38
C ASN A 302 14.39 -21.68 20.01
N ALA A 303 14.47 -21.39 18.71
CA ALA A 303 14.35 -20.02 18.20
C ALA A 303 12.98 -19.35 18.46
N SER A 304 11.97 -20.14 18.82
CA SER A 304 10.61 -19.67 19.14
C SER A 304 10.46 -19.16 20.57
N ALA A 305 11.38 -19.52 21.48
CA ALA A 305 11.27 -19.15 22.89
C ALA A 305 11.67 -17.69 23.13
N GLY A 306 10.87 -16.97 23.92
CA GLY A 306 11.11 -15.56 24.21
C GLY A 306 10.03 -14.94 25.10
N TYR A 307 10.05 -13.61 25.15
CA TYR A 307 9.07 -12.81 25.88
C TYR A 307 8.21 -12.02 24.92
N VAL A 308 6.90 -12.07 25.11
CA VAL A 308 5.96 -11.11 24.54
C VAL A 308 5.75 -10.01 25.57
N TYR A 309 5.95 -8.77 25.14
CA TYR A 309 5.78 -7.59 25.99
C TYR A 309 4.64 -6.71 25.50
N VAL A 310 3.95 -6.09 26.45
CA VAL A 310 2.98 -5.01 26.21
C VAL A 310 3.48 -3.77 26.92
N ILE A 311 3.74 -2.71 26.17
CA ILE A 311 4.30 -1.46 26.68
C ILE A 311 3.48 -0.26 26.23
N SER A 312 3.49 0.82 27.01
CA SER A 312 2.84 2.08 26.65
C SER A 312 3.78 3.26 26.88
N ASN A 313 3.46 4.41 26.27
CA ASN A 313 4.18 5.65 26.52
C ASN A 313 3.18 6.79 26.42
N ILE A 314 2.58 7.11 27.57
CA ILE A 314 1.48 8.08 27.66
C ILE A 314 1.95 9.47 27.22
N GLY A 315 3.17 9.86 27.56
CA GLY A 315 3.70 11.18 27.22
C GLY A 315 3.94 11.38 25.72
N SER A 316 4.29 10.33 24.98
CA SER A 316 4.61 10.43 23.55
C SER A 316 3.41 10.11 22.66
N PHE A 317 2.59 9.13 23.04
CA PHE A 317 1.51 8.64 22.19
C PHE A 317 0.11 8.98 22.71
N GLY A 318 -0.03 9.23 24.02
CA GLY A 318 -1.31 9.45 24.68
C GLY A 318 -1.84 8.21 25.41
N LYS A 319 -3.02 8.36 26.01
CA LYS A 319 -3.67 7.28 26.77
C LYS A 319 -4.20 6.17 25.85
N ASP A 320 -4.28 4.96 26.39
CA ASP A 320 -4.81 3.75 25.76
C ASP A 320 -4.08 3.34 24.48
N ILE A 321 -2.81 3.72 24.33
CA ILE A 321 -1.97 3.35 23.20
C ILE A 321 -0.87 2.42 23.65
N PHE A 322 -0.94 1.20 23.16
CA PHE A 322 -0.07 0.10 23.54
C PHE A 322 0.70 -0.40 22.33
N LYS A 323 1.98 -0.71 22.54
CA LYS A 323 2.77 -1.53 21.64
C LYS A 323 2.81 -2.95 22.18
N ILE A 324 2.51 -3.89 21.31
CA ILE A 324 2.77 -5.31 21.54
C ILE A 324 4.01 -5.66 20.72
N GLY A 325 4.91 -6.47 21.28
CA GLY A 325 6.07 -6.96 20.55
C GLY A 325 6.67 -8.17 21.22
N VAL A 326 7.66 -8.76 20.54
CA VAL A 326 8.38 -9.94 21.02
C VAL A 326 9.87 -9.63 21.13
N THR A 327 10.53 -10.26 22.10
CA THR A 327 11.99 -10.27 22.20
C THR A 327 12.51 -11.63 22.61
N ARG A 328 13.68 -12.00 22.09
CA ARG A 328 14.38 -13.22 22.47
C ARG A 328 15.45 -13.00 23.55
N ARG A 329 15.68 -11.74 23.94
CA ARG A 329 16.66 -11.34 24.96
C ARG A 329 16.45 -12.12 26.26
N LEU A 330 17.54 -12.40 26.97
CA LEU A 330 17.45 -13.02 28.30
C LEU A 330 16.81 -12.04 29.29
N ASP A 331 17.15 -10.76 29.16
CA ASP A 331 16.56 -9.66 29.91
C ASP A 331 15.63 -8.81 29.01
N PRO A 332 14.30 -9.00 29.09
CA PRO A 332 13.36 -8.22 28.29
C PRO A 332 13.30 -6.74 28.67
N LEU A 333 13.65 -6.37 29.91
CA LEU A 333 13.61 -4.96 30.36
C LEU A 333 14.70 -4.13 29.69
N GLU A 334 15.89 -4.71 29.47
CA GLU A 334 16.97 -4.04 28.73
C GLU A 334 16.52 -3.69 27.30
N ARG A 335 15.81 -4.61 26.63
CA ARG A 335 15.24 -4.36 25.28
C ARG A 335 14.25 -3.20 25.28
N ILE A 336 13.39 -3.12 26.28
CA ILE A 336 12.39 -2.05 26.40
C ILE A 336 13.06 -0.69 26.69
N SER A 337 14.13 -0.69 27.49
CA SER A 337 14.96 0.49 27.72
C SER A 337 15.66 0.99 26.45
N GLU A 338 16.20 0.08 25.63
CA GLU A 338 16.78 0.41 24.32
C GLU A 338 15.73 1.05 23.37
N LEU A 339 14.51 0.50 23.35
CA LEU A 339 13.40 1.06 22.57
C LEU A 339 13.03 2.47 23.03
N SER A 340 13.08 2.73 24.34
CA SER A 340 12.83 4.04 24.93
C SER A 340 13.88 5.06 24.52
N SER A 341 15.17 4.73 24.68
CA SER A 341 16.28 5.68 24.47
C SER A 341 16.45 6.14 23.02
N ALA A 342 16.04 5.32 22.05
CA ALA A 342 16.34 5.57 20.65
C ALA A 342 15.26 6.36 19.90
N SER A 343 14.03 6.45 20.41
CA SER A 343 12.87 6.76 19.55
C SER A 343 11.80 7.65 20.16
N VAL A 344 11.80 7.92 21.46
CA VAL A 344 10.73 8.65 22.15
C VAL A 344 11.27 9.56 23.26
N PRO A 345 10.60 10.67 23.57
CA PRO A 345 11.02 11.63 24.61
C PRO A 345 10.86 11.11 26.05
N PHE A 346 9.91 10.21 26.30
CA PHE A 346 9.68 9.59 27.61
C PHE A 346 9.95 8.09 27.54
N LYS A 347 10.23 7.45 28.68
CA LYS A 347 10.40 5.99 28.73
C LYS A 347 9.08 5.25 28.49
N PHE A 348 9.19 4.00 28.03
CA PHE A 348 8.06 3.09 27.97
C PHE A 348 7.76 2.51 29.35
N ASP A 349 6.48 2.51 29.72
CA ASP A 349 5.95 1.78 30.86
C ASP A 349 5.62 0.34 30.43
N VAL A 350 5.90 -0.64 31.30
CA VAL A 350 5.65 -2.06 31.04
C VAL A 350 4.33 -2.45 31.66
N HIS A 351 3.45 -3.06 30.87
CA HIS A 351 2.13 -3.52 31.33
C HIS A 351 2.02 -5.02 31.38
N ALA A 352 2.73 -5.73 30.50
CA ALA A 352 2.75 -7.17 30.55
C ALA A 352 4.11 -7.70 30.07
N LEU A 353 4.63 -8.71 30.78
CA LEU A 353 5.73 -9.56 30.34
C LEU A 353 5.31 -11.02 30.41
N ILE A 354 5.31 -11.69 29.25
CA ILE A 354 4.79 -13.05 29.10
C ILE A 354 5.89 -13.91 28.52
N PHE A 355 6.41 -14.85 29.31
CA PHE A 355 7.33 -15.86 28.81
C PHE A 355 6.56 -16.94 28.06
N SER A 356 7.01 -17.29 26.86
CA SER A 356 6.45 -18.39 26.09
C SER A 356 7.55 -19.14 25.33
N TYR A 357 7.42 -20.46 25.25
CA TYR A 357 8.26 -21.30 24.39
C TYR A 357 7.95 -21.11 22.90
N ASP A 358 6.80 -20.52 22.58
CA ASP A 358 6.39 -20.13 21.24
C ASP A 358 5.88 -18.67 21.25
N ALA A 359 6.80 -17.74 21.51
CA ALA A 359 6.51 -16.34 21.70
C ALA A 359 6.01 -15.67 20.40
N TYR A 360 6.53 -16.07 19.24
CA TYR A 360 6.08 -15.55 17.95
C TYR A 360 4.63 -15.95 17.64
N LYS A 361 4.23 -17.18 17.96
CA LYS A 361 2.83 -17.59 17.77
C LYS A 361 1.88 -16.78 18.65
N LEU A 362 2.23 -16.62 19.92
CA LEU A 362 1.45 -15.81 20.86
C LEU A 362 1.33 -14.36 20.40
N GLU A 363 2.43 -13.75 19.95
CA GLU A 363 2.43 -12.38 19.44
C GLU A 363 1.54 -12.22 18.20
N ASN A 364 1.61 -13.17 17.25
CA ASN A 364 0.75 -13.17 16.07
C ASN A 364 -0.74 -13.33 16.41
N GLU A 365 -1.07 -14.15 17.40
CA GLU A 365 -2.44 -14.30 17.90
C GLU A 365 -2.97 -12.99 18.49
N LEU A 366 -2.15 -12.30 19.30
CA LEU A 366 -2.50 -11.00 19.86
C LEU A 366 -2.66 -9.92 18.77
N HIS A 367 -1.75 -9.86 17.80
CA HIS A 367 -1.85 -8.95 16.67
C HIS A 367 -3.11 -9.19 15.84
N SER A 368 -3.43 -10.45 15.55
CA SER A 368 -4.63 -10.82 14.80
C SER A 368 -5.92 -10.45 15.56
N TYR A 369 -5.93 -10.68 16.88
CA TYR A 369 -7.08 -10.34 17.73
C TYR A 369 -7.31 -8.83 17.81
N PHE A 370 -6.22 -8.04 17.88
CA PHE A 370 -6.27 -6.59 18.03
C PHE A 370 -6.18 -5.80 16.72
N ASP A 371 -6.19 -6.46 15.56
CA ASP A 371 -6.00 -5.82 14.25
C ASP A 371 -6.98 -4.64 14.00
N LYS A 372 -8.23 -4.78 14.46
CA LYS A 372 -9.26 -3.72 14.38
C LYS A 372 -8.89 -2.43 15.12
N TYR A 373 -8.01 -2.51 16.12
CA TYR A 373 -7.58 -1.40 16.96
C TYR A 373 -6.22 -0.81 16.53
N LYS A 374 -5.64 -1.30 15.43
CA LYS A 374 -4.34 -0.86 14.97
C LYS A 374 -4.35 0.63 14.59
N LEU A 375 -3.38 1.37 15.11
CA LEU A 375 -3.22 2.79 14.80
C LEU A 375 -2.76 3.01 13.36
N ASN A 376 -1.77 2.23 12.90
CA ASN A 376 -1.27 2.31 11.54
C ASN A 376 -1.88 1.22 10.67
N LYS A 377 -2.83 1.61 9.80
CA LYS A 377 -3.51 0.71 8.86
C LYS A 377 -2.75 0.51 7.54
N VAL A 378 -1.66 1.26 7.34
CA VAL A 378 -0.89 1.24 6.08
C VAL A 378 0.36 0.40 6.22
N ASN A 379 1.09 0.55 7.33
CA ASN A 379 2.26 -0.26 7.65
C ASN A 379 1.91 -1.25 8.77
N ASN A 380 1.79 -2.52 8.41
CA ASN A 380 1.44 -3.59 9.33
C ASN A 380 2.54 -3.97 10.32
N HIS A 381 3.79 -3.60 10.05
CA HIS A 381 4.91 -3.82 10.96
C HIS A 381 4.95 -2.84 12.13
N LYS A 382 4.16 -1.75 12.08
CA LYS A 382 4.03 -0.82 13.20
C LYS A 382 2.90 -1.27 14.12
N GLU A 383 3.25 -2.12 15.07
CA GLU A 383 2.35 -2.81 16.00
C GLU A 383 1.91 -1.94 17.20
N PHE A 384 1.36 -0.76 16.92
CA PHE A 384 0.72 0.08 17.94
C PHE A 384 -0.80 0.01 17.82
N TYR A 385 -1.47 -0.08 18.96
CA TYR A 385 -2.91 -0.30 19.05
C TYR A 385 -3.55 0.69 20.02
N LYS A 386 -4.74 1.18 19.68
CA LYS A 386 -5.56 2.01 20.55
C LYS A 386 -6.63 1.15 21.23
N ILE A 387 -6.35 0.65 22.43
CA ILE A 387 -7.18 -0.34 23.12
C ILE A 387 -7.26 0.03 24.60
N PRO A 388 -8.44 -0.06 25.26
CA PRO A 388 -8.52 0.01 26.71
C PRO A 388 -7.74 -1.14 27.37
N ILE A 389 -7.00 -0.85 28.45
CA ILE A 389 -6.14 -1.85 29.10
C ILE A 389 -6.93 -3.06 29.64
N GLU A 390 -8.20 -2.87 29.97
CA GLU A 390 -9.10 -3.93 30.43
C GLU A 390 -9.26 -5.03 29.37
N LYS A 391 -9.31 -4.68 28.08
CA LYS A 391 -9.39 -5.67 27.00
C LYS A 391 -8.11 -6.47 26.84
N ILE A 392 -6.96 -5.85 27.12
CA ILE A 392 -5.68 -6.54 27.14
C ILE A 392 -5.69 -7.54 28.29
N LYS A 393 -6.09 -7.12 29.49
CA LYS A 393 -6.24 -7.97 30.67
C LYS A 393 -7.18 -9.16 30.43
N GLU A 394 -8.35 -8.92 29.86
CA GLU A 394 -9.33 -9.97 29.50
C GLU A 394 -8.72 -10.99 28.55
N LYS A 395 -8.02 -10.53 27.50
CA LYS A 395 -7.41 -11.42 26.52
C LYS A 395 -6.25 -12.21 27.13
N LEU A 396 -5.43 -11.59 27.96
CA LEU A 396 -4.31 -12.25 28.64
C LEU A 396 -4.80 -13.28 29.67
N ALA A 397 -5.96 -13.09 30.28
CA ALA A 397 -6.56 -14.03 31.22
C ALA A 397 -6.97 -15.39 30.59
N GLU A 398 -7.05 -15.48 29.26
CA GLU A 398 -7.26 -16.75 28.55
C GLU A 398 -6.01 -17.65 28.62
N TYR A 399 -4.81 -17.07 28.78
CA TYR A 399 -3.53 -17.78 28.77
C TYR A 399 -3.04 -18.14 30.18
N LYS A 400 -3.91 -18.77 30.99
CA LYS A 400 -3.64 -19.08 32.41
C LYS A 400 -2.43 -19.97 32.69
N GLU A 401 -1.95 -20.67 31.68
CA GLU A 401 -0.78 -21.57 31.78
C GLU A 401 0.55 -20.83 31.65
N LEU A 402 0.54 -19.56 31.22
CA LEU A 402 1.74 -18.75 31.06
C LEU A 402 2.00 -17.91 32.31
N THR A 403 3.26 -17.71 32.64
CA THR A 403 3.68 -16.73 33.66
C THR A 403 3.50 -15.33 33.08
N ILE A 404 2.53 -14.59 33.60
CA ILE A 404 2.19 -13.24 33.18
C ILE A 404 2.45 -12.31 34.37
N ASP A 405 3.42 -11.42 34.23
CA ASP A 405 3.54 -10.25 35.11
C ASP A 405 2.73 -9.11 34.48
N PHE A 406 1.67 -8.66 35.15
CA PHE A 406 0.73 -7.66 34.60
C PHE A 406 0.57 -6.46 35.53
N GLU A 407 0.82 -5.28 34.99
CA GLU A 407 0.70 -4.00 35.68
C GLU A 407 -0.31 -3.09 34.95
N GLU A 408 -1.40 -2.77 35.64
CA GLU A 408 -2.53 -2.04 35.05
C GLU A 408 -2.27 -0.53 34.97
N MET A 409 -1.49 0.04 35.89
CA MET A 409 -1.21 1.47 35.92
C MET A 409 0.18 1.76 35.34
N ALA A 410 0.24 2.59 34.30
CA ALA A 410 1.51 3.14 33.82
C ALA A 410 2.02 4.18 34.82
N ASP A 411 3.26 4.02 35.30
CA ASP A 411 3.90 4.97 36.20
C ASP A 411 4.08 6.34 35.54
N ALA A 412 4.60 6.36 34.30
CA ALA A 412 4.80 7.54 33.48
C ALA A 412 5.46 8.69 34.27
N GLU A 413 6.48 8.38 35.07
CA GLU A 413 7.04 9.28 36.08
C GLU A 413 7.51 10.62 35.47
N GLU A 414 8.38 10.56 34.46
CA GLU A 414 8.94 11.74 33.78
C GLU A 414 7.84 12.62 33.15
N TYR A 415 6.79 12.00 32.60
CA TYR A 415 5.65 12.74 32.03
C TYR A 415 4.80 13.43 33.09
N ARG A 416 4.49 12.73 34.20
CA ARG A 416 3.71 13.31 35.31
C ARG A 416 4.49 14.44 36.00
N GLN A 417 5.81 14.29 36.15
CA GLN A 417 6.68 15.37 36.64
C GLN A 417 6.65 16.58 35.70
N THR A 418 6.71 16.36 34.38
CA THR A 418 6.62 17.44 33.37
C THR A 418 5.28 18.19 33.48
N LEU A 419 4.16 17.48 33.59
CA LEU A 419 2.84 18.09 33.79
C LEU A 419 2.74 18.86 35.12
N ALA A 420 3.36 18.37 36.18
CA ALA A 420 3.37 19.06 37.47
C ALA A 420 4.13 20.39 37.41
N ILE A 421 5.24 20.44 36.65
CA ILE A 421 5.99 21.68 36.39
C ILE A 421 5.12 22.66 35.59
N GLU A 422 4.54 22.22 34.47
CA GLU A 422 3.69 23.08 33.62
C GLU A 422 2.45 23.64 34.35
N ASN A 423 1.90 22.89 35.30
CA ASN A 423 0.74 23.33 36.09
C ASN A 423 1.12 24.24 37.26
N ASN A 424 2.37 24.20 37.74
CA ASN A 424 2.88 25.12 38.75
C ASN A 424 3.36 26.46 38.16
N ASP A 425 3.69 26.48 36.86
CA ASP A 425 4.10 27.69 36.12
C ASP A 425 2.91 28.48 35.52
N LYS A 426 1.67 28.03 35.75
CA LYS A 426 0.42 28.73 35.43
C LYS A 426 -0.22 29.31 36.67
#